data_AF-A0A3D1WHD2-F1
#
_entry.id   AF-A0A3D1WHD2-F1
#
_cell.length_a   1.000
_cell.length_b   1.000
_cell.length_c   1.000
_cell.angle_alpha   90.00
_cell.angle_beta   90.00
_cell.angle_gamma   90.00
#
_symmetry.space_group_name_H-M   'P 1'
#
loop_
_entity.id
_entity.type
_entity.pdbx_description
1 polymer ?
#
loop_
_entity_poly.entity_id
_entity_poly.type
_entity_poly.pdbx_seq_one_letter_code
_entity_poly.pdbx_strand_id
1 'polypeptide(L)'
;MFVNAMAFDHPFDYRLHASVAGERQTLTIDLAETTCLMLGLVATSIREATRKFGNGMAATVQRARLIEGRLVQEGQSAEGAERALIILRDVIEAAPASGRDEYDWIESQVQSQLGGSLASYTTVFFNGDMSFFGEENAQALDGIVKRVMTERAG
;
A
#
# COMPACT_ATOMS: atom_id res chain seq x y z
N MET A 1 -12.90 -21.15 7.17
CA MET A 1 -13.05 -20.21 6.04
C MET A 1 -11.69 -20.14 5.36
N PHE A 2 -11.54 -20.58 4.11
CA PHE A 2 -10.25 -20.49 3.41
C PHE A 2 -10.22 -19.16 2.67
N VAL A 3 -9.46 -18.19 3.18
CA VAL A 3 -9.16 -16.94 2.49
C VAL A 3 -7.80 -17.12 1.86
N ASN A 4 -7.75 -17.32 0.54
CA ASN A 4 -6.49 -17.15 -0.18
C ASN A 4 -6.25 -15.65 -0.28
N ALA A 5 -5.28 -15.14 0.50
CA ALA A 5 -4.78 -13.80 0.33
C ALA A 5 -4.20 -13.70 -1.08
N MET A 6 -4.86 -12.95 -1.97
CA MET A 6 -4.28 -12.60 -3.25
C MET A 6 -3.22 -11.53 -3.01
N ALA A 7 -2.13 -11.59 -3.78
CA ALA A 7 -1.13 -10.53 -3.78
C ALA A 7 -1.82 -9.19 -4.11
N PHE A 8 -1.37 -8.11 -3.48
CA PHE A 8 -1.95 -6.78 -3.63
C PHE A 8 -1.58 -6.11 -4.96
N ASP A 9 -1.65 -6.84 -6.07
CA ASP A 9 -1.11 -6.43 -7.37
C ASP A 9 -1.96 -5.36 -8.07
N HIS A 10 -3.25 -5.30 -7.74
CA HIS A 10 -4.23 -4.36 -8.30
C HIS A 10 -4.95 -3.59 -7.20
N PRO A 11 -4.26 -2.69 -6.48
CA PRO A 11 -4.81 -2.19 -5.24
C PRO A 11 -6.02 -1.26 -5.40
N PHE A 12 -6.21 -0.68 -6.58
CA PHE A 12 -7.33 0.21 -6.91
C PHE A 12 -8.60 -0.54 -7.30
N ASP A 13 -8.46 -1.81 -7.70
CA ASP A 13 -9.54 -2.63 -8.27
C ASP A 13 -9.61 -3.99 -7.53
N TYR A 14 -9.15 -4.01 -6.28
CA TYR A 14 -8.91 -5.25 -5.55
C TYR A 14 -10.22 -5.99 -5.24
N ARG A 15 -10.22 -7.28 -5.54
CA ARG A 15 -11.34 -8.18 -5.34
C ARG A 15 -10.92 -9.31 -4.42
N LEU A 16 -11.66 -9.51 -3.34
CA LEU A 16 -11.50 -10.65 -2.47
C LEU A 16 -12.46 -11.76 -2.88
N HIS A 17 -11.93 -12.93 -3.22
CA HIS A 17 -12.74 -14.12 -3.42
C HIS A 17 -12.80 -14.92 -2.12
N ALA A 18 -13.99 -14.99 -1.52
CA ALA A 18 -14.20 -15.65 -0.23
C ALA A 18 -15.32 -16.69 -0.35
N SER A 19 -15.29 -17.72 0.53
CA SER A 19 -16.45 -18.58 0.74
C SER A 19 -17.17 -18.14 2.01
N VAL A 20 -18.43 -17.72 1.87
CA VAL A 20 -19.28 -17.26 2.97
C VAL A 20 -20.47 -18.21 3.03
N ALA A 21 -20.67 -18.88 4.18
CA ALA A 21 -21.71 -19.89 4.37
C ALA A 21 -21.74 -21.02 3.32
N GLY A 22 -20.58 -21.36 2.74
CA GLY A 22 -20.45 -22.39 1.71
C GLY A 22 -20.61 -21.90 0.27
N GLU A 23 -20.99 -20.63 0.07
CA GLU A 23 -21.11 -20.02 -1.26
C GLU A 23 -19.87 -19.20 -1.60
N ARG A 24 -19.43 -19.28 -2.85
CA ARG A 24 -18.31 -18.46 -3.35
C ARG A 24 -18.81 -17.06 -3.69
N GLN A 25 -18.28 -16.06 -3.01
CA GLN A 25 -18.59 -14.66 -3.22
C GLN A 25 -17.34 -13.90 -3.66
N THR A 26 -17.56 -12.84 -4.45
CA THR A 26 -16.52 -11.88 -4.83
C THR A 26 -16.88 -10.54 -4.24
N LEU A 27 -16.03 -10.01 -3.38
CA LEU A 27 -16.22 -8.75 -2.69
C LEU A 27 -15.22 -7.74 -3.25
N THR A 28 -15.69 -6.56 -3.65
CA THR A 28 -14.82 -5.43 -3.94
C THR A 28 -14.39 -4.81 -2.62
N ILE A 29 -13.09 -4.63 -2.42
CA ILE A 29 -12.53 -4.11 -1.16
C ILE A 29 -11.80 -2.81 -1.47
N ASP A 30 -12.09 -1.75 -0.71
CA ASP A 30 -11.22 -0.58 -0.67
C ASP A 30 -9.97 -0.93 0.16
N LEU A 31 -8.86 -1.21 -0.52
CA LEU A 31 -7.63 -1.56 0.17
C LEU A 31 -7.01 -0.41 0.95
N ALA A 32 -7.24 0.85 0.58
CA ALA A 32 -6.69 1.97 1.33
C ALA A 32 -7.31 2.01 2.73
N GLU A 33 -8.64 2.00 2.79
CA GLU A 33 -9.39 2.01 4.04
C GLU A 33 -9.12 0.74 4.86
N THR A 34 -9.19 -0.42 4.21
CA THR A 34 -8.96 -1.72 4.87
C THR A 34 -7.55 -1.81 5.46
N THR A 35 -6.54 -1.32 4.74
CA THR A 35 -5.15 -1.35 5.23
C THR A 35 -4.96 -0.40 6.42
N CYS A 36 -5.58 0.79 6.39
CA CYS A 36 -5.54 1.69 7.55
C CYS A 36 -6.14 1.03 8.79
N LEU A 37 -7.31 0.40 8.66
CA LEU A 37 -7.96 -0.31 9.77
C LEU A 37 -7.12 -1.47 10.29
N MET A 38 -6.54 -2.29 9.40
CA MET A 38 -5.69 -3.41 9.80
C MET A 38 -4.43 -2.98 10.56
N LEU A 39 -3.89 -1.82 10.23
CA LEU A 39 -2.67 -1.28 10.84
C LEU A 39 -2.95 -0.36 12.05
N GLY A 40 -4.21 -0.12 12.41
CA GLY A 40 -4.56 0.85 13.46
C GLY A 40 -4.20 2.29 13.10
N LEU A 41 -4.22 2.61 11.80
CA LEU A 41 -3.88 3.93 11.28
C LEU A 41 -5.13 4.79 11.14
N VAL A 42 -5.04 6.04 11.60
CA VAL A 42 -5.98 7.09 11.23
C VAL A 42 -5.40 7.84 10.04
N ALA A 43 -6.05 7.72 8.88
CA ALA A 43 -5.63 8.42 7.67
C ALA A 43 -5.84 9.94 7.83
N THR A 44 -4.82 10.71 7.49
CA THR A 44 -4.82 12.18 7.55
C THR A 44 -4.77 12.82 6.17
N SER A 45 -4.20 12.13 5.18
CA SER A 45 -4.18 12.55 3.78
C SER A 45 -4.15 11.32 2.87
N ILE A 46 -4.92 11.37 1.79
CA ILE A 46 -4.89 10.36 0.73
C ILE A 46 -4.68 11.09 -0.59
N ARG A 47 -3.63 10.70 -1.30
CA ARG A 47 -3.20 11.31 -2.55
C ARG A 47 -3.00 10.26 -3.61
N GLU A 48 -3.31 10.60 -4.85
CA GLU A 48 -3.09 9.72 -5.99
C GLU A 48 -2.03 10.31 -6.90
N ALA A 49 -1.10 9.47 -7.32
CA ALA A 49 -0.06 9.79 -8.27
C ALA A 49 -0.18 8.86 -9.47
N THR A 50 0.09 9.41 -10.65
CA THR A 50 0.18 8.60 -11.87
C THR A 50 1.44 8.97 -12.64
N ARG A 51 2.07 7.97 -13.25
CA ARG A 51 3.10 8.20 -14.27
C ARG A 51 2.82 7.36 -15.50
N LYS A 52 3.27 7.86 -16.64
CA LYS A 52 3.16 7.17 -17.93
C LYS A 52 4.54 6.70 -18.35
N PHE A 53 4.61 5.48 -18.85
CA PHE A 53 5.81 4.89 -19.42
C PHE A 53 5.58 4.49 -20.87
N GLY A 54 6.64 4.52 -21.67
CA GLY A 54 6.58 4.16 -23.09
C GLY A 54 6.07 5.29 -23.97
N ASN A 55 6.23 5.11 -25.29
CA ASN A 55 5.92 6.13 -26.29
C ASN A 55 4.76 5.65 -27.18
N GLY A 56 3.79 6.51 -27.45
CA GLY A 56 2.70 6.23 -28.40
C GLY A 56 1.67 5.22 -27.88
N MET A 57 1.28 4.26 -28.73
CA MET A 57 0.19 3.29 -28.48
C MET A 57 0.49 2.24 -27.40
N ALA A 58 1.75 2.11 -26.97
CA ALA A 58 2.19 1.18 -25.92
C ALA A 58 2.40 1.89 -24.56
N ALA A 59 1.77 3.04 -24.36
CA ALA A 59 1.92 3.79 -23.11
C ALA A 59 1.23 3.06 -21.95
N THR A 60 2.01 2.66 -20.95
CA THR A 60 1.50 2.04 -19.72
C THR A 60 1.36 3.12 -18.64
N VAL A 61 0.21 3.15 -17.96
CA VAL A 61 -0.01 4.04 -16.81
C VAL A 61 0.24 3.25 -15.54
N GLN A 62 1.13 3.74 -14.69
CA GLN A 62 1.26 3.26 -13.32
C GLN A 62 0.58 4.23 -12.38
N ARG A 63 -0.27 3.72 -11.49
CA ARG A 63 -0.91 4.48 -10.43
C ARG A 63 -0.28 4.11 -9.08
N ALA A 64 -0.20 5.10 -8.19
CA ALA A 64 0.13 4.93 -6.79
C ALA A 64 -0.82 5.77 -5.93
N ARG A 65 -1.22 5.24 -4.79
CA ARG A 65 -1.97 5.94 -3.76
C ARG A 65 -1.06 6.07 -2.54
N LEU A 66 -0.82 7.31 -2.14
CA LEU A 66 -0.01 7.69 -0.99
C LEU A 66 -0.97 8.04 0.13
N ILE A 67 -0.95 7.28 1.22
CA ILE A 67 -1.85 7.45 2.36
C ILE A 67 -0.99 7.79 3.56
N GLU A 68 -1.02 9.05 3.95
CA GLU A 68 -0.38 9.50 5.17
C GLU A 68 -1.33 9.27 6.35
N GLY A 69 -0.85 8.57 7.36
CA GLY A 69 -1.61 8.27 8.57
C GLY A 69 -0.81 8.40 9.84
N ARG A 70 -1.52 8.27 10.95
CA ARG A 70 -0.96 8.27 12.30
C ARG A 70 -1.26 6.94 12.97
N LEU A 71 -0.24 6.31 13.56
CA LEU A 71 -0.39 5.09 14.37
C LEU A 71 -0.96 5.46 15.73
N VAL A 72 -2.27 5.30 15.90
CA VAL A 72 -2.96 5.69 17.15
C VAL A 72 -3.21 4.45 17.99
N GLN A 73 -2.61 4.40 19.18
CA GLN A 73 -2.98 3.38 20.17
C GLN A 73 -4.27 3.79 20.88
N GLU A 74 -4.99 2.82 21.41
CA GLU A 74 -6.23 3.06 22.16
C GLU A 74 -5.98 4.05 23.31
N GLY A 75 -6.72 5.16 23.31
CA GLY A 75 -6.59 6.23 24.31
C GLY A 75 -5.51 7.29 24.00
N GLN A 76 -4.76 7.19 22.91
CA GLN A 76 -3.83 8.25 22.47
C GLN A 76 -4.49 9.25 21.51
N SER A 77 -4.04 10.52 21.57
CA SER A 77 -4.40 11.55 20.58
C SER A 77 -3.58 11.40 19.31
N ALA A 78 -4.21 11.62 18.15
CA ALA A 78 -3.55 11.53 16.84
C ALA A 78 -2.46 12.60 16.62
N GLU A 79 -2.49 13.74 17.34
CA GLU A 79 -1.52 14.84 17.14
C GLU A 79 -0.08 14.48 17.56
N GLY A 80 0.10 13.55 18.50
CA GLY A 80 1.41 13.10 18.97
C GLY A 80 1.84 11.72 18.44
N ALA A 81 0.99 11.07 17.66
CA ALA A 81 1.21 9.72 17.15
C ALA A 81 2.27 9.68 16.05
N GLU A 82 2.94 8.54 15.92
CA GLU A 82 3.95 8.29 14.90
C GLU A 82 3.35 8.39 13.50
N ARG A 83 4.08 9.03 12.58
CA ARG A 83 3.66 9.16 11.18
C ARG A 83 4.03 7.89 10.44
N ALA A 84 3.05 7.36 9.72
CA ALA A 84 3.26 6.28 8.78
C ALA A 84 2.77 6.68 7.40
N LEU A 85 3.38 6.09 6.38
CA LEU A 85 2.95 6.21 5.00
C LEU A 85 2.56 4.83 4.49
N ILE A 86 1.43 4.70 3.82
CA ILE A 86 1.10 3.54 3.01
C ILE A 86 1.21 3.92 1.54
N ILE A 87 1.90 3.10 0.75
CA ILE A 87 2.04 3.21 -0.69
C ILE A 87 1.35 1.99 -1.32
N LEU A 88 0.21 2.23 -1.96
CA LEU A 88 -0.48 1.23 -2.76
C LEU A 88 -0.29 1.54 -4.24
N ARG A 89 0.40 0.67 -4.99
CA ARG A 89 0.70 0.89 -6.42
C ARG A 89 0.27 -0.26 -7.30
N ASP A 90 -0.05 0.02 -8.56
CA ASP A 90 -0.21 -1.05 -9.55
C ASP A 90 1.13 -1.80 -9.68
N VAL A 91 1.09 -3.13 -9.51
CA VAL A 91 2.24 -4.00 -9.78
C VAL A 91 2.22 -4.34 -11.27
N ILE A 92 3.19 -3.81 -12.01
CA ILE A 92 3.26 -3.93 -13.47
C ILE A 92 4.53 -4.71 -13.81
N GLU A 93 4.38 -5.95 -14.26
CA GLU A 93 5.51 -6.82 -14.66
C GLU A 93 6.41 -6.20 -15.74
N ALA A 94 5.86 -5.29 -16.55
CA ALA A 94 6.54 -4.62 -17.65
C ALA A 94 7.19 -3.26 -17.30
N ALA A 95 7.15 -2.82 -16.03
CA ALA A 95 7.79 -1.55 -15.64
C ALA A 95 9.33 -1.66 -15.78
N PRO A 96 10.04 -0.58 -16.16
CA PRO A 96 11.49 -0.62 -16.37
C PRO A 96 12.23 -1.10 -15.11
N ALA A 97 13.23 -1.96 -15.35
CA ALA A 97 13.80 -2.93 -14.42
C ALA A 97 14.62 -2.39 -13.23
N SER A 98 14.57 -1.10 -12.90
CA SER A 98 15.29 -0.55 -11.75
C SER A 98 14.34 -0.03 -10.68
N GLY A 99 14.23 -0.73 -9.56
CA GLY A 99 13.48 -0.27 -8.38
C GLY A 99 13.89 1.11 -7.87
N ARG A 100 15.07 1.62 -8.29
CA ARG A 100 15.52 2.98 -8.03
C ARG A 100 14.68 4.06 -8.73
N ASP A 101 14.30 3.86 -9.99
CA ASP A 101 13.45 4.82 -10.72
C ASP A 101 12.06 4.90 -10.09
N GLU A 102 11.52 3.77 -9.65
CA GLU A 102 10.28 3.72 -8.89
C GLU A 102 10.39 4.43 -7.54
N TYR A 103 11.47 4.17 -6.80
CA TYR A 103 11.75 4.89 -5.55
C TYR A 103 11.84 6.40 -5.76
N ASP A 104 12.67 6.87 -6.71
CA ASP A 104 12.87 8.30 -6.97
C ASP A 104 11.57 8.97 -7.41
N TRP A 105 10.74 8.28 -8.20
CA TRP A 105 9.40 8.75 -8.54
C TRP A 105 8.53 8.88 -7.29
N ILE A 106 8.39 7.84 -6.47
CA ILE A 106 7.56 7.88 -5.26
C ILE A 106 8.04 8.98 -4.30
N GLU A 107 9.35 9.10 -4.07
CA GLU A 107 9.94 10.16 -3.25
C GLU A 107 9.55 11.55 -3.78
N SER A 108 9.60 11.77 -5.10
CA SER A 108 9.15 13.03 -5.71
C SER A 108 7.65 13.32 -5.48
N GLN A 109 6.82 12.28 -5.44
CA GLN A 109 5.38 12.42 -5.19
C GLN A 109 5.11 12.72 -3.71
N VAL A 110 5.84 12.09 -2.79
CA VAL A 110 5.78 12.39 -1.35
C VAL A 110 6.18 13.85 -1.10
N GLN A 111 7.30 14.29 -1.70
CA GLN A 111 7.76 15.68 -1.58
C GLN A 111 6.76 16.69 -2.13
N SER A 112 6.22 16.46 -3.32
CA SER A 112 5.32 17.40 -3.97
C SER A 112 3.89 17.40 -3.42
N GLN A 113 3.37 16.26 -2.98
CA GLN A 113 1.97 16.12 -2.58
C GLN A 113 1.74 16.09 -1.06
N LEU A 114 2.75 15.68 -0.29
CA LEU A 114 2.67 15.57 1.17
C LEU A 114 3.66 16.49 1.91
N GLY A 115 4.59 17.14 1.17
CA GLY A 115 5.48 18.16 1.73
C GLY A 115 6.60 17.61 2.63
N GLY A 116 6.94 16.32 2.52
CA GLY A 116 7.99 15.65 3.29
C GLY A 116 8.83 14.70 2.43
N SER A 117 9.68 13.88 3.06
CA SER A 117 10.41 12.79 2.41
C SER A 117 9.98 11.44 2.97
N LEU A 118 10.27 10.34 2.26
CA LEU A 118 10.04 8.98 2.76
C LEU A 118 10.73 8.74 4.12
N ALA A 119 11.96 9.22 4.27
CA ALA A 119 12.73 9.16 5.51
C ALA A 119 12.09 9.92 6.71
N SER A 120 11.09 10.79 6.46
CA SER A 120 10.38 11.51 7.54
C SER A 120 9.28 10.69 8.21
N TYR A 121 8.94 9.52 7.66
CA TYR A 121 7.97 8.60 8.21
C TYR A 121 8.66 7.56 9.09
N THR A 122 8.07 7.27 10.26
CA THR A 122 8.55 6.22 11.16
C THR A 122 8.43 4.84 10.50
N THR A 123 7.42 4.64 9.66
CA THR A 123 7.24 3.41 8.90
C THR A 123 6.61 3.71 7.54
N VAL A 124 7.12 3.05 6.51
CA VAL A 124 6.58 3.10 5.15
C VAL A 124 6.09 1.71 4.77
N PHE A 125 4.77 1.55 4.61
CA PHE A 125 4.14 0.31 4.18
C PHE A 125 3.97 0.30 2.66
N PHE A 126 4.20 -0.83 2.01
CA PHE A 126 4.04 -0.96 0.55
C PHE A 126 3.48 -2.33 0.15
N ASN A 127 2.77 -2.40 -0.97
CA ASN A 127 2.28 -3.65 -1.55
C ASN A 127 3.30 -4.28 -2.52
N GLY A 128 3.34 -5.61 -2.60
CA GLY A 128 4.23 -6.36 -3.48
C GLY A 128 5.71 -6.18 -3.15
N ASP A 129 6.59 -6.78 -3.96
CA ASP A 129 8.03 -6.61 -3.81
C ASP A 129 8.43 -5.21 -4.30
N MET A 130 8.77 -4.35 -3.34
CA MET A 130 9.46 -3.11 -3.63
C MET A 130 10.90 -3.31 -3.21
N SER A 131 11.81 -3.31 -4.19
CA SER A 131 13.25 -3.18 -3.90
C SER A 131 13.51 -1.74 -3.48
N PHE A 132 13.02 -1.35 -2.30
CA PHE A 132 13.34 -0.08 -1.69
C PHE A 132 14.83 -0.08 -1.40
N PHE A 133 15.57 0.80 -2.08
CA PHE A 133 16.99 0.95 -1.84
C PHE A 133 17.18 1.68 -0.50
N GLY A 134 17.43 0.92 0.56
CA GLY A 134 18.21 1.41 1.70
C GLY A 134 17.49 2.11 2.85
N GLU A 135 16.21 1.82 3.13
CA GLU A 135 15.58 2.34 4.34
C GLU A 135 15.12 1.23 5.31
N GLU A 136 15.53 1.36 6.57
CA GLU A 136 15.22 0.43 7.68
C GLU A 136 13.75 0.51 8.13
N ASN A 137 13.00 1.52 7.69
CA ASN A 137 11.62 1.82 8.07
C ASN A 137 10.56 1.20 7.12
N ALA A 138 10.97 0.48 6.07
CA ALA A 138 10.07 -0.02 5.04
C ALA A 138 9.51 -1.42 5.37
N GLN A 139 8.19 -1.63 5.23
CA GLN A 139 7.51 -2.89 5.54
C GLN A 139 6.53 -3.33 4.44
N ALA A 140 6.63 -4.59 4.00
CA ALA A 140 5.73 -5.15 3.01
C ALA A 140 4.36 -5.53 3.62
N LEU A 141 3.27 -5.04 3.03
CA LEU A 141 1.89 -5.29 3.47
C LEU A 141 1.50 -6.77 3.31
N ASP A 142 1.93 -7.42 2.24
CA ASP A 142 1.62 -8.82 1.94
C ASP A 142 2.06 -9.76 3.07
N GLY A 143 3.22 -9.47 3.68
CA GLY A 143 3.73 -10.21 4.84
C GLY A 143 2.90 -9.99 6.11
N ILE A 144 2.45 -8.76 6.36
CA ILE A 144 1.60 -8.40 7.50
C ILE A 144 0.25 -9.10 7.37
N VAL A 145 -0.38 -9.03 6.20
CA VAL A 145 -1.70 -9.63 5.96
C VAL A 145 -1.64 -11.14 6.04
N LYS A 146 -0.60 -11.77 5.47
CA LYS A 146 -0.39 -13.22 5.61
C LYS A 146 -0.29 -13.63 7.07
N ARG A 147 0.41 -12.84 7.91
CA ARG A 147 0.53 -13.11 9.35
C ARG A 147 -0.82 -13.01 10.05
N VAL A 148 -1.53 -11.89 9.88
CA VAL A 148 -2.85 -11.65 10.50
C VAL A 148 -3.86 -12.72 10.12
N MET A 149 -3.88 -13.15 8.85
CA MET A 149 -4.80 -14.20 8.39
C MET A 149 -4.45 -15.57 8.97
N THR A 150 -3.16 -15.87 9.15
CA THR A 150 -2.71 -17.14 9.73
C THR A 150 -3.02 -17.20 11.23
N GLU A 151 -2.75 -16.12 11.97
CA GLU A 151 -3.02 -16.04 13.41
C GLU A 151 -4.51 -16.14 13.75
N ARG A 152 -5.39 -15.66 12.87
CA ARG A 152 -6.85 -15.77 13.05
C ARG A 152 -7.44 -17.12 12.62
N ALA A 153 -6.67 -17.94 11.93
CA ALA A 153 -7.09 -19.26 11.46
C ALA A 153 -6.65 -20.42 12.37
N GLY A 154 -5.72 -20.15 13.30
CA GLY A 154 -5.32 -21.07 14.38
C GLY A 154 -6.13 -20.84 15.64
#